data_AF-A0A2Z4FNZ2-F1
#
_entry.id   AF-A0A2Z4FNZ2-F1
#
_cell.length_a   1.000
_cell.length_b   1.000
_cell.length_c   1.000
_cell.angle_alpha   90.00
_cell.angle_beta   90.00
_cell.angle_gamma   90.00
#
_symmetry.space_group_name_H-M   'P 1'
#
loop_
_entity.id
_entity.type
_entity.pdbx_description
1 polymer ?
#
loop_
_entity_poly.entity_id
_entity_poly.type
_entity_poly.pdbx_seq_one_letter_code
_entity_poly.pdbx_strand_id
1 'polypeptide(L)' 'MNVIYFILPLALLLGAASVYGFIWATRKGQYDDLDTPPLRLLIDEEYVDKPAEKKRGEAE' A
#
# COMPACT_ATOMS: atom_id res chain seq x y z
N MET A 1 10.59 24.97 35.15
CA MET A 1 9.70 25.71 34.24
C MET A 1 10.30 25.97 32.83
N ASN A 2 11.43 25.36 32.42
CA ASN A 2 12.02 25.57 31.08
C ASN A 2 11.74 24.45 30.08
N VAL A 3 11.31 23.27 30.56
CA VAL A 3 11.12 22.09 29.70
C VAL A 3 10.03 22.30 28.64
N ILE A 4 9.05 23.16 28.95
CA ILE A 4 7.94 23.46 28.04
C ILE A 4 8.41 24.10 26.73
N TYR A 5 9.50 24.87 26.75
CA TYR A 5 10.08 25.47 25.55
C TYR A 5 10.69 24.44 24.60
N PHE A 6 11.00 23.24 25.08
CA PHE A 6 11.48 22.14 24.24
C PHE A 6 10.36 21.19 23.84
N ILE A 7 9.47 20.86 24.79
CA ILE A 7 8.38 19.91 24.56
C ILE A 7 7.34 20.50 23.60
N LEU A 8 7.01 21.79 23.72
CA LEU A 8 5.96 22.39 22.90
C LEU A 8 6.31 22.40 21.40
N PRO A 9 7.51 22.86 20.97
CA PRO A 9 7.90 22.76 19.56
C PRO A 9 8.02 21.31 19.08
N LEU A 10 8.52 20.40 19.92
CA LEU A 10 8.63 18.99 19.56
C LEU A 10 7.25 18.35 19.34
N ALA A 11 6.28 18.64 20.21
CA ALA A 11 4.92 18.16 20.05
C ALA A 11 4.26 18.69 18.77
N LEU A 12 4.47 19.99 18.46
CA LEU A 12 4.00 20.58 17.21
C LEU A 12 4.64 19.93 15.97
N LEU A 13 5.95 19.67 16.00
CA LEU A 13 6.65 18.97 14.92
C LEU A 13 6.12 17.54 14.73
N LEU A 14 5.93 16.80 15.82
CA LEU A 14 5.37 15.45 15.76
C LEU A 14 3.94 15.46 15.21
N GLY A 15 3.09 16.39 15.66
CA GLY A 15 1.73 16.55 15.14
C GLY A 15 1.72 16.91 13.64
N ALA A 16 2.56 17.84 13.22
CA ALA A 16 2.72 18.21 11.82
C ALA A 16 3.23 17.04 10.97
N ALA A 17 4.19 16.27 11.48
CA ALA A 17 4.70 15.08 10.81
C ALA A 17 3.62 14.01 10.65
N SER A 18 2.76 13.79 11.66
CA SER A 18 1.63 12.87 11.59
C SER A 18 0.61 13.30 10.52
N VAL A 19 0.22 14.58 10.49
CA VAL A 19 -0.71 15.11 9.48
C VAL A 19 -0.11 15.01 8.08
N TYR A 20 1.15 15.40 7.92
CA TYR A 20 1.87 15.28 6.65
C TYR A 20 1.95 13.82 6.17
N GLY A 21 2.31 12.90 7.06
CA GLY A 21 2.36 11.47 6.77
C GLY A 21 1.01 10.91 6.34
N PHE A 22 -0.07 11.31 7.01
CA PHE A 22 -1.43 10.93 6.65
C PHE A 22 -1.84 11.44 5.25
N ILE A 23 -1.59 12.72 4.96
CA ILE A 23 -1.88 13.30 3.63
C ILE A 23 -1.04 12.60 2.55
N TRP A 24 0.22 12.31 2.82
CA TRP A 24 1.08 11.61 1.88
C TRP A 24 0.60 10.18 1.61
N ALA A 25 0.25 9.42 2.65
CA ALA A 25 -0.22 8.05 2.53
C ALA A 25 -1.55 7.96 1.76
N THR A 26 -2.49 8.86 2.05
CA THR A 26 -3.78 8.95 1.33
C THR A 26 -3.58 9.35 -0.13
N ARG A 27 -2.70 10.30 -0.44
CA ARG A 27 -2.37 10.67 -1.83
C ARG A 27 -1.64 9.57 -2.60
N LYS A 28 -0.94 8.67 -1.91
CA LYS A 28 -0.28 7.50 -2.51
C LYS A 28 -1.22 6.32 -2.75
N GLY A 29 -2.51 6.45 -2.40
CA GLY A 29 -3.49 5.39 -2.57
C GLY A 29 -3.29 4.20 -1.62
N GLN A 30 -2.59 4.40 -0.49
CA GLN A 30 -2.33 3.34 0.49
C GLN A 30 -3.62 2.73 1.06
N TYR A 31 -4.72 3.48 1.03
CA TYR A 31 -6.02 3.09 1.55
C TYR A 31 -7.05 2.78 0.45
N ASP A 32 -6.63 2.73 -0.81
CA ASP A 32 -7.55 2.52 -1.94
C ASP A 32 -7.90 1.03 -2.12
N ASP A 33 -7.09 0.13 -1.57
CA ASP A 33 -7.29 -1.31 -1.66
C ASP A 33 -7.72 -1.91 -0.31
N LEU A 34 -9.02 -1.87 -0.05
CA LEU A 34 -9.65 -2.48 1.13
C LEU A 34 -10.29 -3.85 0.82
N ASP A 35 -10.44 -4.18 -0.46
CA ASP A 35 -11.27 -5.30 -0.94
C ASP A 35 -10.46 -6.50 -1.44
N THR A 36 -9.22 -6.29 -1.90
CA THR A 36 -8.37 -7.39 -2.42
C THR A 36 -7.92 -8.39 -1.35
N PRO A 37 -7.63 -8.02 -0.09
CA PRO A 37 -7.11 -8.99 0.89
C PRO A 37 -8.05 -10.17 1.20
N PRO A 38 -9.37 -9.99 1.42
CA PRO A 38 -10.30 -11.11 1.59
C PRO A 38 -10.48 -11.95 0.33
N LEU A 39 -10.45 -11.32 -0.85
CA LEU A 39 -10.63 -12.00 -2.12
C LEU A 39 -9.46 -12.95 -2.43
N ARG A 40 -8.23 -12.60 -2.03
CA ARG A 40 -7.05 -13.49 -2.16
C ARG A 40 -7.20 -14.82 -1.42
N LEU A 41 -7.94 -14.86 -0.31
CA LEU A 41 -8.17 -16.10 0.42
C LEU A 41 -9.15 -17.04 -0.31
N LEU A 42 -10.04 -16.47 -1.14
CA LEU A 42 -11.04 -17.20 -1.92
C LEU A 42 -10.52 -17.61 -3.31
N ILE A 43 -9.43 -17.00 -3.77
CA ILE A 43 -8.75 -17.39 -5.01
C ILE A 43 -7.75 -18.48 -4.63
N ASP A 44 -8.10 -19.74 -4.88
CA ASP A 44 -7.14 -20.84 -4.78
C ASP A 44 -5.97 -20.58 -5.75
N GLU A 45 -4.73 -20.64 -5.25
CA GLU A 45 -3.50 -20.38 -6.01
C GLU A 45 -3.30 -21.33 -7.22
N GLU A 46 -4.15 -22.36 -7.34
CA GLU A 46 -4.13 -23.36 -8.40
C GLU A 46 -4.46 -22.81 -9.80
N TYR A 47 -5.02 -21.60 -9.90
CA TYR A 47 -5.41 -21.02 -11.20
C TYR A 47 -4.33 -20.18 -11.91
N VAL A 48 -3.14 -20.00 -11.30
CA VAL A 48 -2.07 -19.16 -11.86
C VAL A 48 -0.86 -20.02 -12.20
N ASP A 49 -0.97 -20.87 -13.23
CA ASP A 49 0.14 -21.18 -14.15
C ASP A 49 -0.29 -22.17 -15.25
N LYS A 50 -0.80 -21.63 -16.36
CA LYS A 50 -0.48 -22.20 -17.67
C LYS A 50 -0.06 -21.06 -18.60
N PRO A 51 1.26 -20.86 -18.84
CA PRO A 51 1.70 -20.00 -19.91
C PRO A 51 1.10 -20.54 -21.21
N ALA A 52 0.40 -19.67 -21.93
CA ALA A 52 -0.26 -20.00 -23.19
C ALA A 52 0.75 -20.69 -24.11
N GLU A 53 0.52 -21.97 -24.37
CA GLU A 53 1.27 -22.76 -25.34
C GLU A 53 1.08 -22.08 -26.70
N LYS A 54 2.08 -21.28 -27.07
CA LYS A 54 2.16 -20.60 -28.35
C LYS A 54 2.27 -21.71 -29.40
N LYS A 55 1.13 -22.12 -29.95
CA LYS A 55 1.04 -23.02 -31.12
C LYS A 55 1.95 -22.47 -32.22
N ARG A 56 3.17 -23.00 -32.28
CA ARG A 56 4.13 -22.75 -33.34
C ARG A 56 3.75 -23.69 -34.48
N GLY A 57 2.98 -23.13 -35.41
CA GLY A 57 2.86 -23.51 -36.81
C GLY A 57 3.00 -24.98 -37.16
N GLU A 58 1.87 -25.67 -37.22
CA GLU A 58 1.61 -26.52 -38.39
C GLU A 58 1.42 -25.59 -39.59
N ALA A 59 2.46 -25.43 -40.40
CA ALA A 59 2.40 -25.13 -41.82
C ALA A 59 3.83 -25.18 -42.40
N GLU A 60 3.98 -26.07 -43.39
CA GLU A 60 5.12 -26.34 -44.28
C GLU A 60 6.16 -27.37 -43.83
#